data_AF-A0A8S3K234-F1
#
_entry.id   AF-A0A8S3K234-F1
#
_cell.length_a   1.000
_cell.length_b   1.000
_cell.length_c   1.000
_cell.angle_alpha   90.00
_cell.angle_beta   90.00
_cell.angle_gamma   90.00
#
_symmetry.space_group_name_H-M   'P 1'
#
loop_
_entity.id
_entity.type
_entity.pdbx_description
1 polymer ?
#
loop_
_entity_poly.entity_id
_entity_poly.type
_entity_poly.pdbx_seq_one_letter_code
_entity_poly.pdbx_strand_id
1 'polypeptide(L)'
;MTFEERHYSIIIAQEIEKQLIHLGLYDKLVTITCDGAYNMRPMFTYFSRRNIKYIQCVAHKFHLVICNSLNLWTIPKKKRNTTSMEETTEVSTDPEDDENESQATLNQMIRT
;
A
#
# COMPACT_ATOMS: atom_id res chain seq x y z
N MET A 1 26.49 0.84 -3.79
CA MET A 1 25.05 0.98 -3.60
C MET A 1 24.35 -0.17 -4.30
N THR A 2 23.58 -0.95 -3.58
CA THR A 2 22.83 -2.10 -4.10
C THR A 2 21.60 -1.64 -4.90
N PHE A 3 20.84 -2.57 -5.49
CA PHE A 3 19.62 -2.23 -6.21
C PHE A 3 18.52 -1.73 -5.25
N GLU A 4 18.36 -2.41 -4.13
CA GLU A 4 17.35 -2.14 -3.09
C GLU A 4 17.60 -0.78 -2.44
N GLU A 5 18.86 -0.47 -2.14
CA GLU A 5 19.27 0.81 -1.54
C GLU A 5 18.93 2.02 -2.41
N ARG A 6 18.95 1.88 -3.74
CA ARG A 6 18.58 2.95 -4.68
C ARG A 6 17.12 3.36 -4.55
N HIS A 7 16.26 2.49 -4.03
CA HIS A 7 14.83 2.72 -3.88
C HIS A 7 14.46 3.31 -2.51
N TYR A 8 15.44 3.58 -1.65
CA TYR A 8 15.18 4.25 -0.38
C TYR A 8 14.76 5.70 -0.59
N SER A 9 13.76 6.12 0.19
CA SER A 9 13.14 7.44 0.09
C SER A 9 14.16 8.59 0.11
N ILE A 10 15.17 8.50 0.98
CA ILE A 10 16.22 9.51 1.12
C ILE A 10 17.13 9.58 -0.11
N ILE A 11 17.47 8.44 -0.71
CA ILE A 11 18.32 8.38 -1.90
C ILE A 11 17.58 8.96 -3.10
N ILE A 12 16.29 8.62 -3.24
CA ILE A 12 15.42 9.21 -4.25
C ILE A 12 15.36 10.75 -4.09
N ALA A 13 15.17 11.24 -2.85
CA ALA A 13 15.10 12.67 -2.57
C ALA A 13 16.38 13.40 -2.98
N GLN A 14 17.53 12.87 -2.58
CA GLN A 14 18.85 13.44 -2.87
C GLN A 14 19.15 13.47 -4.37
N GLU A 15 18.80 12.41 -5.11
CA GLU A 15 19.03 12.39 -6.55
C GLU A 15 18.10 13.38 -7.28
N ILE A 16 16.82 13.49 -6.88
CA ILE A 16 15.90 14.49 -7.43
C ILE A 16 16.44 15.90 -7.19
N GLU A 17 16.86 16.22 -5.96
CA GLU A 17 17.45 17.53 -5.62
C GLU A 17 18.69 17.83 -6.47
N LYS A 18 19.62 16.88 -6.56
CA LYS A 18 20.83 17.01 -7.38
C LYS A 18 20.51 17.32 -8.84
N GLN A 19 19.53 16.63 -9.43
CA GLN A 19 19.11 16.87 -10.82
C GLN A 19 18.46 18.25 -10.97
N LEU A 20 17.61 18.65 -10.03
CA LEU A 20 16.97 19.97 -10.06
C LEU A 20 17.98 21.12 -9.90
N ILE A 21 19.00 20.94 -9.07
CA ILE A 21 20.10 21.91 -8.91
C ILE A 21 20.89 22.00 -10.22
N HIS A 22 21.25 20.85 -10.82
CA HIS A 22 21.96 20.81 -12.09
C HIS A 22 21.19 21.54 -13.21
N LEU A 23 19.86 21.46 -13.21
CA LEU A 23 18.99 22.15 -14.16
C LEU A 23 18.70 23.62 -13.79
N GLY A 24 19.16 24.12 -12.63
CA GLY A 24 18.83 25.47 -12.17
C GLY A 24 17.33 25.70 -11.90
N LEU A 25 16.63 24.63 -11.53
CA LEU A 25 15.18 24.60 -11.29
C LEU A 25 14.82 24.43 -9.81
N TYR A 26 15.77 24.03 -8.95
CA TYR A 26 15.51 23.69 -7.56
C TYR A 26 14.76 24.80 -6.80
N ASP A 27 15.29 26.03 -6.83
CA ASP A 27 14.68 27.19 -6.14
C ASP A 27 13.37 27.68 -6.77
N LYS A 28 13.04 27.21 -7.97
CA LYS A 28 11.80 27.55 -8.70
C LYS A 28 10.71 26.50 -8.49
N LEU A 29 11.03 25.39 -7.83
CA LEU A 29 10.11 24.29 -7.67
C LEU A 29 9.07 24.61 -6.60
N VAL A 30 7.80 24.57 -6.99
CA VAL A 30 6.67 24.79 -6.07
C VAL A 30 6.03 23.46 -5.68
N THR A 31 5.97 22.52 -6.61
CA THR A 31 5.22 21.26 -6.45
C THR A 31 5.91 20.08 -7.13
N ILE A 32 5.75 18.89 -6.54
CA ILE A 32 6.14 17.60 -7.13
C ILE A 32 4.90 16.71 -7.19
N THR A 33 4.74 15.98 -8.30
CA THR A 33 3.68 14.97 -8.47
C THR A 33 4.24 13.56 -8.57
N CYS A 34 3.55 12.59 -7.95
CA CYS A 34 3.98 11.18 -7.92
C CYS A 34 2.78 10.24 -7.63
N ASP A 35 2.92 8.95 -7.95
CA ASP A 35 1.91 7.90 -7.72
C ASP A 35 1.60 7.63 -6.23
N GLY A 36 2.55 7.91 -5.34
CA GLY A 36 2.41 7.76 -3.90
C GLY A 36 2.82 6.37 -3.40
N ALA A 37 3.72 5.69 -4.12
CA ALA A 37 4.37 4.47 -3.68
C ALA A 37 4.98 4.60 -2.27
N TYR A 38 5.15 3.47 -1.58
CA TYR A 38 5.54 3.43 -0.16
C TYR A 38 6.83 4.21 0.13
N ASN A 39 7.83 4.09 -0.72
CA ASN A 39 9.10 4.81 -0.62
C ASN A 39 9.03 6.27 -1.07
N MET A 40 8.05 6.65 -1.88
CA MET A 40 7.86 8.03 -2.33
C MET A 40 7.21 8.91 -1.24
N ARG A 41 6.35 8.33 -0.40
CA ARG A 41 5.69 9.10 0.68
C ARG A 41 6.69 9.73 1.68
N PRO A 42 7.68 9.00 2.23
CA PRO A 42 8.68 9.58 3.11
C PRO A 42 9.64 10.53 2.38
N MET A 43 9.81 10.38 1.07
CA MET A 43 10.60 11.32 0.27
C MET A 43 9.95 12.72 0.29
N PHE A 44 8.62 12.84 0.35
CA PHE A 44 7.99 14.16 0.45
C PHE A 44 8.33 14.91 1.74
N THR A 45 8.48 14.22 2.85
CA THR A 45 8.92 14.84 4.12
C THR A 45 10.27 15.54 3.99
N TYR A 46 11.14 15.08 3.08
CA TYR A 46 12.40 15.75 2.74
C TYR A 46 12.15 17.14 2.14
N PHE A 47 11.27 17.22 1.14
CA PHE A 47 10.97 18.44 0.39
C PHE A 47 10.01 19.39 1.10
N SER A 48 9.12 18.89 1.97
CA SER A 48 8.22 19.72 2.78
C SER A 48 8.98 20.71 3.66
N ARG A 49 10.19 20.36 4.13
CA ARG A 49 11.08 21.26 4.89
C ARG A 49 11.54 22.48 4.08
N ARG A 50 11.36 22.45 2.76
CA ARG A 50 11.76 23.49 1.80
C ARG A 50 10.55 24.16 1.13
N ASN A 51 9.35 24.03 1.71
CA ASN A 51 8.08 24.57 1.17
C ASN A 51 7.65 24.02 -0.20
N ILE A 52 8.27 22.94 -0.68
CA ILE A 52 7.84 22.24 -1.89
C ILE A 52 6.64 21.34 -1.53
N LYS A 53 5.52 21.54 -2.21
CA LYS A 53 4.27 20.80 -1.95
C LYS A 53 4.21 19.51 -2.75
N TYR A 54 3.58 18.50 -2.18
CA TYR A 54 3.28 17.27 -2.89
C TYR A 54 1.85 17.26 -3.43
N ILE A 55 1.69 16.83 -4.68
CA ILE A 55 0.39 16.58 -5.32
C ILE A 55 0.33 15.12 -5.74
N GLN A 56 -0.72 14.41 -5.34
CA GLN A 56 -0.87 13.01 -5.73
C GLN A 56 -1.30 12.88 -7.19
N CYS A 57 -0.69 11.93 -7.91
CA CYS A 57 -1.00 11.65 -9.31
C CYS A 57 -2.45 11.16 -9.47
N VAL A 58 -3.27 11.93 -10.18
CA VAL A 58 -4.69 11.62 -10.44
C VAL A 58 -4.83 10.37 -11.30
N ALA A 59 -3.97 10.17 -12.30
CA ALA A 59 -4.02 8.99 -13.16
C ALA A 59 -3.79 7.70 -12.36
N HIS A 60 -2.85 7.71 -11.42
CA HIS A 60 -2.62 6.55 -10.55
C HIS A 60 -3.81 6.29 -9.61
N LYS A 61 -4.41 7.35 -9.02
CA LYS A 61 -5.64 7.20 -8.23
C LYS A 61 -6.77 6.57 -9.05
N PHE A 62 -6.98 7.05 -10.27
CA PHE A 62 -8.05 6.55 -11.13
C PHE A 62 -7.82 5.10 -11.54
N HIS A 63 -6.58 4.75 -11.86
CA HIS A 63 -6.17 3.36 -12.09
C HIS A 63 -6.51 2.45 -10.89
N LEU A 64 -6.17 2.86 -9.66
CA LEU A 64 -6.50 2.08 -8.46
C LEU A 64 -8.00 1.92 -8.25
N VAL A 65 -8.79 2.98 -8.49
CA VAL A 65 -10.26 2.92 -8.40
C VAL A 65 -10.80 1.89 -9.38
N ILE A 66 -10.42 1.96 -10.66
CA ILE A 66 -10.88 1.01 -11.68
C ILE A 66 -10.48 -0.42 -11.30
N CYS A 67 -9.22 -0.64 -10.94
CA CYS A 67 -8.73 -1.97 -10.62
C CYS A 67 -9.45 -2.59 -9.41
N ASN A 68 -9.74 -1.78 -8.39
CA ASN A 68 -10.48 -2.21 -7.22
C ASN A 68 -11.95 -2.49 -7.55
N SER A 69 -12.60 -1.63 -8.34
CA SER A 69 -13.99 -1.84 -8.79
C SER A 69 -14.16 -3.11 -9.61
N LEU A 70 -13.13 -3.48 -10.37
CA LEU A 70 -13.11 -4.71 -11.18
C LEU A 70 -12.52 -5.92 -10.46
N ASN A 71 -12.11 -5.79 -9.19
CA ASN A 71 -11.47 -6.84 -8.39
C ASN A 71 -10.23 -7.47 -9.07
N LEU A 72 -9.47 -6.69 -9.84
CA LEU A 72 -8.31 -7.22 -10.58
C LEU A 72 -7.17 -7.70 -9.68
N TRP A 73 -7.17 -7.29 -8.41
CA TRP A 73 -6.13 -7.62 -7.43
C TRP A 73 -6.63 -8.55 -6.31
N THR A 74 -7.84 -9.10 -6.42
CA THR A 74 -8.29 -10.07 -5.41
C THR A 74 -7.54 -11.39 -5.57
N ILE A 75 -6.84 -11.78 -4.51
CA ILE A 75 -6.34 -13.15 -4.35
C ILE A 75 -7.56 -14.08 -4.48
N PRO A 76 -7.52 -15.12 -5.34
CA PRO A 76 -8.65 -16.03 -5.48
C PRO A 76 -9.02 -16.56 -4.10
N LYS A 77 -10.23 -16.23 -3.64
CA LYS A 77 -10.78 -16.83 -2.43
C LYS A 77 -10.84 -18.34 -2.70
N LYS A 78 -10.11 -19.15 -1.93
CA LYS A 78 -10.29 -20.61 -1.93
C LYS A 78 -11.79 -20.85 -1.89
N LYS A 79 -12.34 -21.53 -2.91
CA LYS A 79 -13.75 -21.94 -2.91
C LYS A 79 -13.97 -22.74 -1.62
N ARG A 80 -14.70 -22.17 -0.66
CA ARG A 80 -15.27 -22.97 0.43
C ARG A 80 -16.24 -23.91 -0.26
N ASN A 81 -15.88 -25.20 -0.36
CA ASN A 81 -16.80 -26.24 -0.78
C ASN A 81 -17.97 -26.22 0.20
N THR A 82 -19.11 -25.72 -0.28
CA THR A 82 -20.40 -25.93 0.37
C THR A 82 -20.90 -27.27 -0.15
N THR A 83 -20.41 -28.34 0.47
CA THR A 83 -21.07 -29.65 0.34
C THR A 83 -22.27 -29.59 1.28
N SER A 84 -23.46 -29.59 0.69
CA SER A 84 -24.73 -29.79 1.37
C SER A 84 -24.69 -31.05 2.22
N MET A 85 -25.31 -30.97 3.41
CA MET A 85 -25.50 -32.08 4.34
C MET A 85 -25.93 -33.36 3.63
N GLU A 86 -25.17 -34.43 3.81
CA GLU A 86 -25.70 -35.75 4.11
C GLU A 86 -24.80 -36.38 5.16
N GLU A 87 -25.48 -36.88 6.18
CA GLU A 87 -25.02 -37.41 7.45
C GLU A 87 -24.40 -38.79 7.23
N THR A 88 -23.15 -39.00 7.63
CA THR A 88 -22.70 -40.26 8.26
C THR A 88 -21.32 -40.10 8.90
N THR A 89 -21.35 -40.33 10.20
CA THR A 89 -20.31 -40.56 11.20
C THR A 89 -19.04 -41.24 10.66
N GLU A 90 -17.86 -40.71 11.00
CA GLU A 90 -16.75 -41.53 11.51
C GLU A 90 -15.72 -40.65 12.26
N VAL A 91 -15.48 -41.05 13.49
CA VAL A 91 -14.61 -40.47 14.52
C VAL A 91 -13.14 -40.61 14.13
N SER A 92 -12.31 -39.58 14.32
CA SER A 92 -10.87 -39.71 14.64
C SER A 92 -10.23 -38.38 15.08
N THR A 93 -10.15 -38.22 16.41
CA THR A 93 -9.07 -37.59 17.22
C THR A 93 -8.38 -36.31 16.77
N ASP A 94 -8.59 -35.24 17.55
CA ASP A 94 -7.64 -34.12 17.76
C ASP A 94 -6.27 -34.62 18.24
N PRO A 95 -5.20 -33.84 17.99
CA PRO A 95 -4.71 -33.04 19.10
C PRO A 95 -4.44 -31.57 18.75
N GLU A 96 -4.79 -30.76 19.75
CA GLU A 96 -4.43 -29.39 20.11
C GLU A 96 -3.22 -28.77 19.37
N ASP A 97 -3.42 -27.55 18.87
CA ASP A 97 -2.44 -26.47 19.04
C ASP A 97 -3.21 -25.14 19.20
N ASP A 98 -3.26 -24.71 20.45
CA ASP A 98 -3.64 -23.39 20.92
C ASP A 98 -2.71 -22.34 20.30
N GLU A 99 -3.24 -21.27 19.71
CA GLU A 99 -2.75 -19.91 19.97
C GLU A 99 -3.61 -18.83 19.28
N ASN A 100 -4.23 -18.03 20.15
CA ASN A 100 -4.40 -16.58 20.05
C ASN A 100 -5.66 -16.01 19.37
N GLU A 101 -6.75 -16.15 20.11
CA GLU A 101 -7.96 -15.35 20.05
C GLU A 101 -7.69 -13.87 20.42
N SER A 102 -7.40 -13.03 19.43
CA SER A 102 -7.55 -11.56 19.57
C SER A 102 -7.48 -10.83 18.23
N GLN A 103 -8.65 -10.52 17.63
CA GLN A 103 -8.96 -9.31 16.84
C GLN A 103 -10.23 -9.49 15.98
N ALA A 104 -11.36 -9.80 16.60
CA ALA A 104 -12.64 -9.84 15.89
C ALA A 104 -13.78 -9.11 16.62
N THR A 105 -13.54 -7.88 17.06
CA THR A 105 -14.63 -6.96 17.49
C THR A 105 -14.19 -5.50 17.37
N LEU A 106 -14.07 -5.00 16.14
CA LEU A 106 -14.01 -3.54 15.93
C LEU A 106 -14.53 -3.08 14.56
N ASN A 107 -15.63 -3.63 14.06
CA ASN A 107 -16.29 -3.09 12.85
C ASN A 107 -17.82 -3.29 12.85
N GLN A 108 -18.46 -3.14 13.99
CA GLN A 108 -19.89 -2.83 14.08
C GLN A 108 -20.07 -1.64 15.01
N MET A 109 -19.99 -0.42 14.46
CA MET A 109 -20.69 0.79 14.92
C MET A 109 -20.13 2.04 14.23
N ILE A 110 -20.36 2.20 12.93
CA ILE A 110 -20.59 3.53 12.32
C ILE A 110 -21.61 3.34 11.19
N ARG A 111 -22.88 3.22 11.58
CA ARG A 111 -24.03 3.53 10.73
C ARG A 111 -25.11 4.12 11.63
N THR A 112 -25.05 5.44 11.76
CA THR A 112 -26.16 6.41 11.76
C THR A 112 -25.56 7.78 12.01
#